data_AF-A0A151XBW9-F1
#
_entry.id   AF-A0A151XBW9-F1
#
_cell.length_a   1.000
_cell.length_b   1.000
_cell.length_c   1.000
_cell.angle_alpha   90.00
_cell.angle_beta   90.00
_cell.angle_gamma   90.00
#
_symmetry.space_group_name_H-M   'P 1'
#
loop_
_entity.id
_entity.type
_entity.pdbx_description
1 polymer ?
#
loop_
_entity_poly.entity_id
_entity_poly.type
_entity_poly.pdbx_seq_one_letter_code
_entity_poly.pdbx_strand_id
1 'polypeptide(L)'
;IAITRITYSLDNPRFTDRVIRLSDISVANVKRRSPMVAFSRLNYFNDYYDIYGDFDSGWSWIGKKRDTSDQEWLVWLTLVNRLIPCVFIHHFVSQIIKVNKIFQTLCYWYILSSIVFLYYYLGMLGMLCTILQPTFLHIMTCICSKNAAWTIHILYMFVIHILKIPNGPFQSWLEITDEKHYILTLVMCWIHLRSISHNMDSIDDQFSSSNNFIQKLAYCLYLPTLFLGPLILYHEFVESINQSHQYWSCQKFLTFMLNLIRYMFWCIFTELLLHFIYINAIQYHLQVLQNLNSWGLFGLGYCMGQFFFIKYVVIYGTCSNLCYLDDIKAPSQPKCIARIHLYSDMWKHFDRGLYKFLIRYIYVPIRKSDRCFGKLFASFLCFTFVFIWHGIQINIFIWALLNFIGILIENIGTSIGKICLFYFSFFTAAVKFLIRFVHEHFRISKLYPVI
;
A
#
# COMPACT_ATOMS: atom_id res chain seq x y z
N ILE A 1 -6.15 5.55 5.50
CA ILE A 1 -6.53 5.08 4.13
C ILE A 1 -7.93 4.45 4.11
N ALA A 2 -8.53 4.05 5.24
CA ALA A 2 -9.96 3.68 5.35
C ALA A 2 -10.89 4.82 5.85
N ILE A 3 -10.47 6.09 5.78
CA ILE A 3 -11.13 7.23 6.41
C ILE A 3 -11.42 8.32 5.35
N THR A 4 -12.04 7.93 4.23
CA THR A 4 -12.47 8.89 3.20
C THR A 4 -13.94 9.30 3.39
N ARG A 5 -14.72 8.52 4.17
CA ARG A 5 -16.14 8.78 4.46
C ARG A 5 -16.40 9.66 5.71
N ILE A 6 -15.45 9.73 6.66
CA ILE A 6 -15.65 10.45 7.95
C ILE A 6 -15.76 11.96 7.74
N THR A 7 -14.99 12.54 6.81
CA THR A 7 -15.00 13.99 6.59
C THR A 7 -16.34 14.47 6.00
N TYR A 8 -17.00 13.67 5.17
CA TYR A 8 -18.25 14.11 4.52
C TYR A 8 -19.48 14.11 5.45
N SER A 9 -19.52 13.23 6.46
CA SER A 9 -20.64 13.19 7.42
C SER A 9 -20.55 14.26 8.52
N LEU A 10 -19.37 14.83 8.77
CA LEU A 10 -19.16 15.85 9.81
C LEU A 10 -19.33 17.29 9.28
N ASP A 11 -19.13 17.51 7.98
CA ASP A 11 -19.16 18.85 7.36
C ASP A 11 -20.52 19.27 6.77
N ASN A 12 -21.59 18.47 6.95
CA ASN A 12 -22.93 18.81 6.46
C ASN A 12 -23.83 19.37 7.58
N PRO A 13 -24.04 20.70 7.67
CA PRO A 13 -24.75 21.33 8.79
C PRO A 13 -26.22 20.91 8.93
N ARG A 14 -26.87 20.43 7.84
CA ARG A 14 -28.23 19.88 7.91
C ARG A 14 -28.29 18.46 8.46
N PHE A 15 -27.16 17.75 8.49
CA PHE A 15 -27.02 16.41 9.04
C PHE A 15 -26.70 16.46 10.55
N THR A 16 -25.85 17.40 10.96
CA THR A 16 -25.51 17.66 12.38
C THR A 16 -26.76 17.98 13.21
N ASP A 17 -27.66 18.82 12.71
CA ASP A 17 -28.90 19.20 13.40
C ASP A 17 -29.97 18.10 13.47
N ARG A 18 -29.89 17.10 12.59
CA ARG A 18 -30.80 15.95 12.56
C ARG A 18 -30.27 14.81 13.43
N VAL A 19 -28.94 14.64 13.48
CA VAL A 19 -28.23 13.68 14.35
C VAL A 19 -28.28 14.11 15.81
N ILE A 20 -28.13 15.40 16.14
CA ILE A 20 -28.27 15.91 17.52
C ILE A 20 -29.68 15.65 18.06
N ARG A 21 -30.72 15.92 17.24
CA ARG A 21 -32.11 15.67 17.63
C ARG A 21 -32.43 14.18 17.80
N LEU A 22 -31.86 13.29 16.99
CA LEU A 22 -32.08 11.84 17.11
C LEU A 22 -31.24 11.22 18.23
N SER A 23 -30.03 11.73 18.49
CA SER A 23 -29.22 11.34 19.66
C SER A 23 -29.93 11.73 20.95
N ASP A 24 -30.51 12.92 21.04
CA ASP A 24 -31.23 13.37 22.24
C ASP A 24 -32.50 12.54 22.51
N ILE A 25 -33.22 12.11 21.46
CA ILE A 25 -34.39 11.23 21.59
C ILE A 25 -33.98 9.81 22.02
N SER A 26 -32.86 9.28 21.52
CA SER A 26 -32.34 7.98 21.97
C SER A 26 -31.81 8.03 23.41
N VAL A 27 -31.15 9.12 23.79
CA VAL A 27 -30.61 9.35 25.14
C VAL A 27 -31.73 9.54 26.17
N ALA A 28 -32.83 10.19 25.78
CA ALA A 28 -34.02 10.35 26.62
C ALA A 28 -34.72 9.01 26.91
N ASN A 29 -34.75 8.09 25.94
CA ASN A 29 -35.32 6.75 26.14
C ASN A 29 -34.39 5.80 26.91
N VAL A 30 -33.07 6.02 26.87
CA VAL A 30 -32.09 5.24 27.65
C VAL A 30 -32.01 5.68 29.11
N LYS A 31 -32.31 6.95 29.44
CA LYS A 31 -32.28 7.48 30.81
C LYS A 31 -33.38 6.96 31.76
N ARG A 32 -34.39 6.23 31.26
CA ARG A 32 -35.49 5.70 32.10
C ARG A 32 -35.28 4.27 32.62
N ARG A 33 -34.11 3.65 32.40
CA ARG A 33 -33.80 2.32 32.95
C ARG A 33 -32.62 2.41 33.93
N SER A 34 -32.84 1.85 35.11
CA SER A 34 -32.02 1.82 36.33
C SER A 34 -30.51 1.59 36.13
N PRO A 35 -29.63 2.19 36.97
CA PRO A 35 -28.19 2.24 36.77
C PRO A 35 -27.46 1.00 37.33
N MET A 36 -27.88 -0.21 36.95
CA MET A 36 -27.22 -1.42 37.41
C MET A 36 -27.44 -2.58 36.43
N VAL A 37 -27.00 -2.41 35.19
CA VAL A 37 -26.74 -3.55 34.30
C VAL A 37 -25.35 -3.33 33.73
N ALA A 38 -24.42 -4.17 34.17
CA ALA A 38 -23.10 -4.27 33.60
C ALA A 38 -23.24 -4.46 32.08
N PHE A 39 -22.87 -3.44 31.32
CA PHE A 39 -22.75 -3.50 29.87
C PHE A 39 -21.74 -4.61 29.53
N SER A 40 -22.23 -5.80 29.21
CA SER A 40 -21.39 -6.83 28.63
C SER A 40 -20.85 -6.26 27.32
N ARG A 41 -19.52 -6.05 27.27
CA ARG A 41 -18.76 -5.36 26.22
C ARG A 41 -18.94 -5.91 24.79
N LEU A 42 -19.71 -6.98 24.59
CA LEU A 42 -20.07 -7.57 23.29
C LEU A 42 -21.48 -7.21 22.77
N ASN A 43 -22.39 -6.68 23.58
CA ASN A 43 -23.79 -6.52 23.17
C ASN A 43 -24.10 -5.18 22.47
N TYR A 44 -23.21 -4.19 22.55
CA TYR A 44 -23.45 -2.87 21.94
C TYR A 44 -23.79 -2.96 20.45
N PHE A 45 -23.03 -3.76 19.70
CA PHE A 45 -23.19 -3.90 18.25
C PHE A 45 -24.31 -4.86 17.83
N ASN A 46 -24.73 -5.77 18.72
CA ASN A 46 -25.84 -6.67 18.43
C ASN A 46 -27.14 -5.87 18.29
N ASP A 47 -27.38 -4.94 19.23
CA ASP A 47 -28.58 -4.11 19.28
C ASP A 47 -28.43 -2.77 18.53
N TYR A 48 -27.26 -2.49 17.96
CA TYR A 48 -26.99 -1.26 17.20
C TYR A 48 -27.79 -1.22 15.89
N TYR A 49 -28.57 -0.14 15.71
CA TYR A 49 -29.18 0.19 14.43
C TYR A 49 -28.13 0.84 13.53
N ASP A 50 -27.88 0.26 12.36
CA ASP A 50 -26.77 0.66 11.49
C ASP A 50 -27.03 1.97 10.75
N ILE A 51 -26.72 3.08 11.43
CA ILE A 51 -26.90 4.45 10.89
C ILE A 51 -25.87 4.76 9.81
N TYR A 52 -24.68 4.18 9.92
CA TYR A 52 -23.53 4.50 9.07
C TYR A 52 -23.37 3.55 7.86
N GLY A 53 -24.11 2.44 7.84
CA GLY A 53 -23.96 1.40 6.82
C GLY A 53 -22.63 0.66 6.99
N ASP A 54 -22.24 0.43 8.24
CA ASP A 54 -20.99 -0.20 8.65
C ASP A 54 -21.07 -1.73 8.71
N PHE A 55 -22.30 -2.29 8.64
CA PHE A 55 -22.55 -3.70 8.83
C PHE A 55 -23.44 -4.30 7.74
N ASP A 56 -23.02 -5.46 7.23
CA ASP A 56 -23.87 -6.34 6.43
C ASP A 56 -24.46 -7.48 7.28
N SER A 57 -25.51 -8.12 6.75
CA SER A 57 -25.90 -9.45 7.22
C SER A 57 -24.70 -10.39 7.06
N GLY A 58 -24.15 -10.89 8.17
CA GLY A 58 -23.06 -11.85 8.13
C GLY A 58 -23.52 -13.24 7.72
N TRP A 59 -22.60 -14.20 7.77
CA TRP A 59 -22.89 -15.55 7.31
C TRP A 59 -23.99 -16.23 8.13
N SER A 60 -24.91 -16.91 7.45
CA SER A 60 -26.09 -17.54 8.04
C SER A 60 -25.77 -18.51 9.18
N TRP A 61 -24.62 -19.19 9.10
CA TRP A 61 -24.16 -20.14 10.11
C TRP A 61 -23.40 -19.48 11.29
N ILE A 62 -22.97 -18.23 11.16
CA ILE A 62 -22.38 -17.46 12.27
C ILE A 62 -23.47 -16.73 13.06
N GLY A 63 -24.48 -16.20 12.36
CA GLY A 63 -25.58 -15.45 12.98
C GLY A 63 -25.17 -14.09 13.59
N LYS A 64 -24.04 -13.52 13.17
CA LYS A 64 -23.56 -12.19 13.59
C LYS A 64 -23.46 -11.23 12.40
N LYS A 65 -23.46 -9.93 12.68
CA LYS A 65 -23.16 -8.90 11.69
C LYS A 65 -21.70 -9.01 11.23
N ARG A 66 -21.42 -8.58 10.00
CA ARG A 66 -20.06 -8.49 9.45
C ARG A 66 -19.67 -7.03 9.31
N ASP A 67 -18.50 -6.65 9.82
CA ASP A 67 -17.90 -5.33 9.59
C ASP A 67 -17.53 -5.16 8.11
N THR A 68 -18.10 -4.13 7.47
CA THR A 68 -17.86 -3.78 6.06
C THR A 68 -17.33 -2.36 5.89
N SER A 69 -16.81 -1.76 6.96
CA SER A 69 -16.40 -0.36 6.96
C SER A 69 -15.10 -0.08 6.18
N ASP A 70 -14.26 -1.09 5.88
CA ASP A 70 -13.09 -0.89 5.00
C ASP A 70 -13.50 -0.92 3.52
N GLN A 71 -13.63 0.28 2.94
CA GLN A 71 -14.07 0.45 1.54
C GLN A 71 -13.14 -0.20 0.52
N GLU A 72 -11.82 -0.14 0.72
CA GLU A 72 -10.83 -0.73 -0.21
C GLU A 72 -10.98 -2.25 -0.27
N TRP A 73 -11.13 -2.89 0.89
CA TRP A 73 -11.37 -4.32 1.02
C TRP A 73 -12.67 -4.75 0.35
N LEU A 74 -13.78 -4.07 0.66
CA LEU A 74 -15.10 -4.38 0.09
C LEU A 74 -15.12 -4.24 -1.43
N VAL A 75 -14.57 -3.13 -1.94
CA VAL A 75 -14.49 -2.88 -3.38
C VAL A 75 -13.59 -3.90 -4.07
N TRP A 76 -12.46 -4.27 -3.45
CA TRP A 76 -11.58 -5.29 -4.00
C TRP A 76 -12.25 -6.68 -4.08
N LEU A 77 -13.01 -7.08 -3.05
CA LEU A 77 -13.77 -8.34 -3.06
C LEU A 77 -14.81 -8.37 -4.19
N THR A 78 -15.51 -7.27 -4.43
CA THR A 78 -16.47 -7.17 -5.53
C THR A 78 -15.78 -7.20 -6.89
N LEU A 79 -14.65 -6.48 -7.00
CA LEU A 79 -13.86 -6.39 -8.22
C LEU A 79 -13.23 -7.73 -8.61
N VAL A 80 -12.62 -8.45 -7.66
CA VAL A 80 -11.90 -9.71 -7.94
C VAL A 80 -12.86 -10.75 -8.51
N ASN A 81 -14.07 -10.86 -7.98
CA ASN A 81 -15.09 -11.80 -8.48
C ASN A 81 -15.44 -11.53 -9.95
N ARG A 82 -15.48 -10.26 -10.36
CA ARG A 82 -15.74 -9.87 -11.75
C ARG A 82 -14.50 -10.00 -12.64
N LEU A 83 -13.30 -9.90 -12.08
CA LEU A 83 -12.04 -10.06 -12.81
C LEU A 83 -11.73 -11.53 -13.15
N ILE A 84 -12.21 -12.50 -12.37
CA ILE A 84 -11.85 -13.92 -12.51
C ILE A 84 -11.95 -14.42 -13.98
N PRO A 85 -13.09 -14.29 -14.68
CA PRO A 85 -13.21 -14.80 -16.05
C PRO A 85 -12.25 -14.11 -17.02
N CYS A 86 -12.09 -12.79 -16.89
CA CYS A 86 -11.23 -11.98 -17.75
C CYS A 86 -9.75 -12.32 -17.53
N VAL A 87 -9.36 -12.56 -16.27
CA VAL A 87 -8.01 -12.98 -15.90
C VAL A 87 -7.70 -14.37 -16.47
N PHE A 88 -8.63 -15.32 -16.45
CA PHE A 88 -8.43 -16.62 -17.08
C PHE A 88 -8.19 -16.50 -18.59
N ILE A 89 -9.03 -15.72 -19.29
CA ILE A 89 -8.87 -15.47 -20.74
C ILE A 89 -7.54 -14.75 -21.02
N HIS A 90 -7.21 -13.72 -20.23
CA HIS A 90 -5.95 -13.00 -20.30
C HIS A 90 -4.77 -13.96 -20.29
N HIS A 91 -4.69 -14.82 -19.28
CA HIS A 91 -3.56 -15.74 -19.13
C HIS A 91 -3.55 -16.79 -20.24
N PHE A 92 -4.68 -17.41 -20.57
CA PHE A 92 -4.74 -18.43 -21.61
C PHE A 92 -4.15 -17.95 -22.95
N VAL A 93 -4.59 -16.77 -23.40
CA VAL A 93 -4.10 -16.17 -24.65
C VAL A 93 -2.65 -15.70 -24.49
N SER A 94 -2.26 -15.14 -23.34
CA SER A 94 -0.87 -14.76 -23.06
C SER A 94 0.09 -15.96 -23.21
N GLN A 95 -0.31 -17.16 -22.75
CA GLN A 95 0.49 -18.37 -22.90
C GLN A 95 0.63 -18.78 -24.36
N ILE A 96 -0.45 -18.76 -25.15
CA ILE A 96 -0.41 -19.07 -26.59
C ILE A 96 0.56 -18.13 -27.32
N ILE A 97 0.48 -16.82 -27.05
CA ILE A 97 1.36 -15.82 -27.68
C ILE A 97 2.83 -16.05 -27.30
N LYS A 98 3.09 -16.39 -26.02
CA LYS A 98 4.44 -16.63 -25.51
C LYS A 98 5.09 -17.86 -26.13
N VAL A 99 4.34 -18.94 -26.36
CA VAL A 99 4.84 -20.14 -27.07
C VAL A 99 5.34 -19.79 -28.47
N ASN A 100 4.67 -18.86 -29.16
CA ASN A 100 5.04 -18.42 -30.50
C ASN A 100 6.18 -17.38 -30.53
N LYS A 101 6.72 -16.98 -29.36
CA LYS A 101 7.83 -16.02 -29.20
C LYS A 101 7.61 -14.64 -29.86
N ILE A 102 6.35 -14.17 -29.94
CA ILE A 102 6.02 -12.88 -30.57
C ILE A 102 5.81 -11.81 -29.49
N PHE A 103 6.91 -11.23 -28.97
CA PHE A 103 6.89 -10.30 -27.82
C PHE A 103 6.07 -9.03 -28.05
N GLN A 104 6.10 -8.47 -29.26
CA GLN A 104 5.31 -7.27 -29.59
C GLN A 104 3.79 -7.56 -29.54
N THR A 105 3.37 -8.75 -29.99
CA THR A 105 1.98 -9.21 -29.92
C THR A 105 1.50 -9.39 -28.48
N LEU A 106 2.39 -9.78 -27.57
CA LEU A 106 2.06 -9.88 -26.15
C LEU A 106 1.71 -8.50 -25.56
N CYS A 107 2.44 -7.45 -25.94
CA CYS A 107 2.13 -6.09 -25.49
C CYS A 107 0.77 -5.62 -26.01
N TYR A 108 0.44 -5.88 -27.28
CA TYR A 108 -0.89 -5.59 -27.83
C TYR A 108 -2.00 -6.35 -27.09
N TRP A 109 -1.76 -7.61 -26.73
CA TRP A 109 -2.71 -8.42 -25.97
C TRP A 109 -2.95 -7.88 -24.54
N TYR A 110 -1.89 -7.49 -23.83
CA TYR A 110 -2.00 -6.88 -22.50
C TYR A 110 -2.83 -5.59 -22.54
N ILE A 111 -2.64 -4.77 -23.58
CA ILE A 111 -3.46 -3.57 -23.79
C ILE A 111 -4.92 -3.96 -24.08
N LEU A 112 -5.15 -4.83 -25.07
CA LEU A 112 -6.49 -5.20 -25.53
C LEU A 112 -7.34 -5.81 -24.40
N SER A 113 -6.79 -6.81 -23.69
CA SER A 113 -7.50 -7.49 -22.60
C SER A 113 -7.93 -6.52 -21.50
N SER A 114 -7.09 -5.56 -21.14
CA SER A 114 -7.43 -4.51 -20.17
C SER A 114 -8.46 -3.53 -20.69
N ILE A 115 -8.35 -3.08 -21.94
CA ILE A 115 -9.33 -2.18 -22.55
C ILE A 115 -10.72 -2.82 -22.58
N VAL A 116 -10.81 -4.08 -22.99
CA VAL A 116 -12.07 -4.84 -23.02
C VAL A 116 -12.68 -4.95 -21.61
N PHE A 117 -11.87 -5.25 -20.60
CA PHE A 117 -12.35 -5.30 -19.21
C PHE A 117 -12.83 -3.93 -18.72
N LEU A 118 -12.05 -2.88 -18.96
CA LEU A 118 -12.37 -1.52 -18.56
C LEU A 118 -13.65 -1.03 -19.24
N TYR A 119 -13.85 -1.35 -20.52
CA TYR A 119 -15.09 -1.04 -21.24
C TYR A 119 -16.29 -1.72 -20.57
N TYR A 120 -16.19 -3.03 -20.30
CA TYR A 120 -17.28 -3.79 -19.68
C TYR A 120 -17.61 -3.29 -18.26
N TYR A 121 -16.59 -2.96 -17.46
CA TYR A 121 -16.77 -2.59 -16.06
C TYR A 121 -17.11 -1.10 -15.86
N LEU A 122 -16.29 -0.20 -16.44
CA LEU A 122 -16.39 1.26 -16.25
C LEU A 122 -17.21 1.95 -17.35
N GLY A 123 -17.49 1.27 -18.47
CA GLY A 123 -18.11 1.89 -19.64
C GLY A 123 -17.10 2.61 -20.53
N MET A 124 -17.61 3.17 -21.64
CA MET A 124 -16.78 3.80 -22.68
C MET A 124 -15.96 4.98 -22.15
N LEU A 125 -16.59 5.91 -21.42
CA LEU A 125 -15.91 7.12 -20.96
C LEU A 125 -14.81 6.81 -19.93
N GLY A 126 -15.09 5.94 -18.95
CA GLY A 126 -14.10 5.52 -17.96
C GLY A 126 -12.90 4.80 -18.60
N MET A 127 -13.17 3.90 -19.57
CA MET A 127 -12.12 3.26 -20.36
C MET A 127 -11.27 4.29 -21.11
N LEU A 128 -11.89 5.26 -21.80
CA LEU A 128 -11.16 6.31 -22.51
C LEU A 128 -10.26 7.12 -21.57
N CYS A 129 -10.75 7.52 -20.39
CA CYS A 129 -9.94 8.23 -19.40
C CYS A 129 -8.66 7.46 -19.03
N THR A 130 -8.76 6.15 -18.80
CA THR A 130 -7.60 5.32 -18.43
C THR A 130 -6.57 5.16 -19.55
N ILE A 131 -6.98 5.16 -20.82
CA ILE A 131 -6.06 5.05 -21.97
C ILE A 131 -5.45 6.41 -22.32
N LEU A 132 -6.25 7.48 -22.23
CA LEU A 132 -5.83 8.83 -22.59
C LEU A 132 -4.81 9.38 -21.58
N GLN A 133 -4.95 9.09 -20.29
CA GLN A 133 -4.01 9.58 -19.27
C GLN A 133 -2.52 9.25 -19.57
N PRO A 134 -2.10 7.97 -19.71
CA PRO A 134 -0.69 7.63 -19.93
C PRO A 134 -0.20 8.10 -21.30
N THR A 135 -1.11 8.23 -22.28
CA THR A 135 -0.84 8.76 -23.62
C THR A 135 -0.54 10.27 -23.56
N PHE A 136 -1.43 11.03 -22.92
CA PHE A 136 -1.28 12.47 -22.71
C PHE A 136 0.01 12.77 -21.94
N LEU A 137 0.24 12.06 -20.83
CA LEU A 137 1.47 12.22 -20.04
C LEU A 137 2.71 11.87 -20.88
N HIS A 138 2.65 10.87 -21.77
CA HIS A 138 3.78 10.57 -22.66
C HIS A 138 4.12 11.76 -23.56
N ILE A 139 3.13 12.31 -24.24
CA ILE A 139 3.31 13.41 -25.19
C ILE A 139 3.86 14.64 -24.48
N MET A 140 3.38 14.91 -23.27
CA MET A 140 3.83 16.05 -22.47
C MET A 140 5.24 15.89 -21.92
N THR A 141 5.73 14.66 -21.67
CA THR A 141 7.02 14.46 -20.98
C THR A 141 8.11 13.82 -21.84
N CYS A 142 7.83 13.38 -23.07
CA CYS A 142 8.78 12.64 -23.91
C CYS A 142 10.02 13.45 -24.32
N ILE A 143 9.86 14.77 -24.48
CA ILE A 143 10.94 15.69 -24.88
C ILE A 143 11.39 16.60 -23.71
N CYS A 144 10.83 16.40 -22.51
CA CYS A 144 11.13 17.24 -21.36
C CYS A 144 12.43 16.83 -20.68
N SER A 145 13.10 17.81 -20.07
CA SER A 145 14.12 17.54 -19.08
C SER A 145 13.51 16.86 -17.85
N LYS A 146 14.33 16.13 -17.09
CA LYS A 146 13.91 15.42 -15.87
C LYS A 146 13.14 16.30 -14.89
N ASN A 147 13.59 17.54 -14.69
CA ASN A 147 12.95 18.48 -13.76
C ASN A 147 11.59 18.95 -14.29
N ALA A 148 11.49 19.27 -15.59
CA ALA A 148 10.22 19.67 -16.21
C ALA A 148 9.20 18.52 -16.17
N ALA A 149 9.64 17.29 -16.46
CA ALA A 149 8.80 16.12 -16.37
C ALA A 149 8.28 15.85 -14.95
N TRP A 150 9.12 15.99 -13.93
CA TRP A 150 8.67 15.92 -12.53
C TRP A 150 7.64 17.00 -12.19
N THR A 151 7.84 18.23 -12.63
CA THR A 151 6.85 19.31 -12.44
C THR A 151 5.51 18.94 -13.06
N ILE A 152 5.50 18.44 -14.30
CA ILE A 152 4.27 17.96 -14.97
C ILE A 152 3.60 16.85 -14.18
N HIS A 153 4.36 15.84 -13.73
CA HIS A 153 3.82 14.73 -12.95
C HIS A 153 3.25 15.17 -11.60
N ILE A 154 3.89 16.11 -10.91
CA ILE A 154 3.39 16.67 -9.64
C ILE A 154 2.12 17.49 -9.87
N LEU A 155 2.08 18.33 -10.90
CA LEU A 155 0.86 19.07 -11.27
C LEU A 155 -0.30 18.12 -11.61
N TYR A 156 -0.03 17.06 -12.37
CA TYR A 156 -1.05 16.07 -12.71
C TYR A 156 -1.54 15.27 -11.48
N MET A 157 -0.69 15.07 -10.46
CA MET A 157 -1.15 14.50 -9.19
C MET A 157 -2.22 15.36 -8.51
N PHE A 158 -2.08 16.69 -8.55
CA PHE A 158 -3.12 17.59 -8.06
C PHE A 158 -4.39 17.52 -8.92
N VAL A 159 -4.27 17.34 -10.24
CA VAL A 159 -5.42 17.09 -11.12
C VAL A 159 -6.16 15.82 -10.67
N ILE A 160 -5.46 14.69 -10.49
CA ILE A 160 -6.08 13.45 -9.99
C ILE A 160 -6.76 13.67 -8.64
N HIS A 161 -6.19 14.50 -7.76
CA HIS A 161 -6.82 14.82 -6.47
C HIS A 161 -8.16 15.53 -6.64
N ILE A 162 -8.27 16.47 -7.59
CA ILE A 162 -9.55 17.12 -7.94
C ILE A 162 -10.52 16.08 -8.53
N LEU A 163 -10.03 15.19 -9.40
CA LEU A 163 -10.86 14.14 -10.00
C LEU A 163 -11.36 13.11 -8.98
N LYS A 164 -10.71 12.97 -7.81
CA LYS A 164 -11.12 12.06 -6.72
C LYS A 164 -12.25 12.61 -5.84
N ILE A 165 -12.64 13.88 -6.01
CA ILE A 165 -13.65 14.50 -5.15
C ILE A 165 -15.00 13.78 -5.39
N PRO A 166 -15.57 13.12 -4.37
CA PRO A 166 -16.83 12.40 -4.51
C PRO A 166 -17.96 13.38 -4.80
N ASN A 167 -18.91 12.97 -5.65
CA ASN A 167 -19.99 13.82 -6.16
C ASN A 167 -19.49 15.10 -6.86
N GLY A 168 -18.23 15.10 -7.33
CA GLY A 168 -17.65 16.20 -8.09
C GLY A 168 -18.13 16.24 -9.55
N PRO A 169 -17.77 17.31 -10.29
CA PRO A 169 -18.16 17.47 -11.68
C PRO A 169 -17.65 16.34 -12.58
N PHE A 170 -16.49 15.76 -12.26
CA PHE A 170 -15.93 14.63 -13.01
C PHE A 170 -16.79 13.37 -12.89
N GLN A 171 -17.27 13.05 -11.70
CA GLN A 171 -18.16 11.91 -11.48
C GLN A 171 -19.51 12.13 -12.19
N SER A 172 -20.07 13.34 -12.06
CA SER A 172 -21.32 13.70 -12.73
C SER A 172 -21.21 13.66 -14.25
N TRP A 173 -20.09 14.13 -14.81
CA TRP A 173 -19.85 14.12 -16.26
C TRP A 173 -19.74 12.70 -16.83
N LEU A 174 -19.21 11.76 -16.03
CA LEU A 174 -19.09 10.36 -16.42
C LEU A 174 -20.37 9.54 -16.20
N GLU A 175 -21.34 10.07 -15.47
CA GLU A 175 -22.58 9.37 -15.09
C GLU A 175 -22.33 7.99 -14.44
N ILE A 176 -21.28 7.89 -13.61
CA ILE A 176 -20.88 6.65 -12.95
C ILE A 176 -21.22 6.62 -11.46
N THR A 177 -21.46 5.41 -10.94
CA THR A 177 -21.69 5.16 -9.50
C THR A 177 -20.43 5.46 -8.67
N ASP A 178 -20.62 5.67 -7.36
CA ASP A 178 -19.53 5.91 -6.40
C ASP A 178 -18.46 4.82 -6.44
N GLU A 179 -18.87 3.55 -6.55
CA GLU A 179 -17.97 2.41 -6.68
C GLU A 179 -17.10 2.49 -7.94
N LYS A 180 -17.72 2.77 -9.09
CA LYS A 180 -17.00 2.90 -10.37
C LYS A 180 -16.08 4.12 -10.37
N HIS A 181 -16.51 5.22 -9.76
CA HIS A 181 -15.71 6.42 -9.59
C HIS A 181 -14.46 6.16 -8.73
N TYR A 182 -14.63 5.47 -7.60
CA TYR A 182 -13.53 5.05 -6.75
C TYR A 182 -12.54 4.14 -7.51
N ILE A 183 -13.02 3.13 -8.23
CA ILE A 183 -12.18 2.25 -9.04
C ILE A 183 -11.44 3.02 -10.14
N LEU A 184 -12.13 3.89 -10.88
CA LEU A 184 -11.52 4.66 -11.97
C LEU A 184 -10.38 5.53 -11.43
N THR A 185 -10.64 6.30 -10.37
CA THR A 185 -9.62 7.19 -9.79
C THR A 185 -8.47 6.43 -9.14
N LEU A 186 -8.72 5.23 -8.60
CA LEU A 186 -7.69 4.30 -8.13
C LEU A 186 -6.78 3.85 -9.29
N VAL A 187 -7.35 3.38 -10.40
CA VAL A 187 -6.60 2.99 -11.61
C VAL A 187 -5.78 4.16 -12.14
N MET A 188 -6.36 5.37 -12.20
CA MET A 188 -5.65 6.57 -12.62
C MET A 188 -4.43 6.86 -11.74
N CYS A 189 -4.53 6.67 -10.42
CA CYS A 189 -3.39 6.81 -9.51
C CYS A 189 -2.27 5.80 -9.76
N TRP A 190 -2.61 4.53 -10.03
CA TRP A 190 -1.62 3.49 -10.31
C TRP A 190 -0.97 3.68 -11.68
N ILE A 191 -1.76 4.01 -12.70
CA ILE A 191 -1.26 4.38 -14.04
C ILE A 191 -0.33 5.58 -13.96
N HIS A 192 -0.59 6.54 -13.07
CA HIS A 192 0.30 7.69 -12.89
C HIS A 192 1.67 7.30 -12.34
N LEU A 193 1.73 6.44 -11.30
CA LEU A 193 3.00 5.93 -10.78
C LEU A 193 3.80 5.18 -11.86
N ARG A 194 3.13 4.35 -12.66
CA ARG A 194 3.74 3.67 -13.81
C ARG A 194 4.24 4.66 -14.85
N SER A 195 3.47 5.71 -15.13
CA SER A 195 3.87 6.75 -16.07
C SER A 195 5.14 7.48 -15.59
N ILE A 196 5.25 7.77 -14.28
CA ILE A 196 6.49 8.32 -13.70
C ILE A 196 7.65 7.32 -13.84
N SER A 197 7.44 6.05 -13.46
CA SER A 197 8.48 5.02 -13.51
C SER A 197 9.05 4.86 -14.92
N HIS A 198 8.17 4.77 -15.92
CA HIS A 198 8.58 4.72 -17.32
C HIS A 198 9.30 5.98 -17.75
N ASN A 199 8.73 7.17 -17.50
CA ASN A 199 9.32 8.41 -17.98
C ASN A 199 10.71 8.67 -17.37
N MET A 200 10.90 8.39 -16.08
CA MET A 200 12.20 8.53 -15.43
C MET A 200 13.24 7.53 -15.97
N ASP A 201 12.85 6.28 -16.23
CA ASP A 201 13.75 5.28 -16.82
C ASP A 201 14.08 5.59 -18.30
N SER A 202 13.15 6.18 -19.04
CA SER A 202 13.36 6.61 -20.42
C SER A 202 14.27 7.83 -20.54
N ILE A 203 14.20 8.80 -19.62
CA ILE A 203 15.05 10.00 -19.62
C ILE A 203 16.50 9.67 -19.23
N ASP A 204 16.71 8.72 -18.32
CA ASP A 204 18.06 8.32 -17.87
C ASP A 204 18.77 7.36 -18.86
N ASP A 205 18.28 7.25 -20.11
CA ASP A 205 18.85 6.52 -21.26
C ASP A 205 19.19 5.02 -21.05
N GLN A 206 18.70 4.39 -19.97
CA GLN A 206 18.94 2.96 -19.73
C GLN A 206 18.15 2.03 -20.69
N PHE A 207 17.11 2.55 -21.37
CA PHE A 207 16.19 1.78 -22.22
C PHE A 207 15.82 2.50 -23.54
N SER A 208 16.68 3.40 -24.03
CA SER A 208 16.43 4.23 -25.23
C SER A 208 16.19 3.40 -26.51
N SER A 209 16.78 2.21 -26.63
CA SER A 209 16.58 1.31 -27.78
C SER A 209 15.23 0.57 -27.77
N SER A 210 14.49 0.60 -26.66
CA SER A 210 13.19 -0.05 -26.48
C SER A 210 12.07 0.95 -26.13
N ASN A 211 12.21 2.23 -26.45
CA ASN A 211 11.18 3.26 -26.24
C ASN A 211 9.98 3.08 -27.20
N ASN A 212 9.32 1.92 -27.14
CA ASN A 212 8.10 1.67 -27.86
C ASN A 212 6.92 2.13 -27.00
N PHE A 213 6.18 3.13 -27.47
CA PHE A 213 4.95 3.61 -26.85
C PHE A 213 3.96 2.47 -26.52
N ILE A 214 3.93 1.41 -27.34
CA ILE A 214 3.11 0.22 -27.10
C ILE A 214 3.56 -0.53 -25.83
N GLN A 215 4.86 -0.67 -25.58
CA GLN A 215 5.37 -1.29 -24.34
C GLN A 215 5.00 -0.46 -23.12
N LYS A 216 5.07 0.88 -23.23
CA LYS A 216 4.60 1.79 -22.16
C LYS A 216 3.12 1.56 -21.86
N LEU A 217 2.27 1.54 -22.89
CA LEU A 217 0.84 1.32 -22.71
C LEU A 217 0.55 -0.06 -22.11
N ALA A 218 1.24 -1.10 -22.58
CA ALA A 218 1.12 -2.45 -22.02
C ALA A 218 1.53 -2.50 -20.54
N TYR A 219 2.60 -1.79 -20.15
CA TYR A 219 3.01 -1.65 -18.76
C TYR A 219 1.95 -0.93 -17.91
N CYS A 220 1.47 0.23 -18.38
CA CYS A 220 0.46 1.00 -17.66
C CYS A 220 -0.85 0.21 -17.51
N LEU A 221 -1.27 -0.47 -18.58
CA LEU A 221 -2.52 -1.22 -18.67
C LEU A 221 -2.35 -2.72 -18.38
N TYR A 222 -1.30 -3.16 -17.68
CA TYR A 222 -1.14 -4.58 -17.39
C TYR A 222 -2.20 -5.09 -16.39
N LEU A 223 -3.14 -5.91 -16.88
CA LEU A 223 -4.38 -6.30 -16.17
C LEU A 223 -4.16 -6.85 -14.74
N PRO A 224 -3.24 -7.81 -14.50
CA PRO A 224 -3.07 -8.43 -13.19
C PRO A 224 -2.74 -7.49 -12.03
N THR A 225 -2.20 -6.31 -12.34
CA THR A 225 -1.85 -5.29 -11.34
C THR A 225 -2.51 -3.94 -11.64
N LEU A 226 -3.44 -3.86 -12.60
CA LEU A 226 -4.00 -2.60 -13.11
C LEU A 226 -4.70 -1.78 -12.02
N PHE A 227 -5.48 -2.45 -11.17
CA PHE A 227 -6.31 -1.81 -10.14
C PHE A 227 -5.58 -1.69 -8.81
N LEU A 228 -5.00 -2.81 -8.38
CA LEU A 228 -4.29 -2.99 -7.12
C LEU A 228 -3.21 -4.05 -7.34
N GLY A 229 -2.22 -4.08 -6.47
CA GLY A 229 -1.09 -5.00 -6.53
C GLY A 229 0.23 -4.30 -6.27
N PRO A 230 1.34 -5.05 -6.20
CA PRO A 230 2.65 -4.43 -6.01
C PRO A 230 3.06 -3.64 -7.26
N LEU A 231 3.64 -2.46 -7.06
CA LEU A 231 4.22 -1.68 -8.14
C LEU A 231 5.46 -2.39 -8.70
N ILE A 232 5.36 -2.85 -9.95
CA ILE A 232 6.51 -3.35 -10.73
C ILE A 232 7.14 -2.14 -11.41
N LEU A 233 8.46 -1.97 -11.34
CA LEU A 233 9.13 -0.86 -12.03
C LEU A 233 9.19 -1.13 -13.54
N TYR A 234 9.23 -0.06 -14.35
CA TYR A 234 9.20 -0.19 -15.82
C TYR A 234 10.29 -1.11 -16.36
N HIS A 235 11.55 -0.92 -15.94
CA HIS A 235 12.64 -1.79 -16.37
C HIS A 235 12.46 -3.26 -15.98
N GLU A 236 11.95 -3.53 -14.76
CA GLU A 236 11.70 -4.91 -14.29
C GLU A 236 10.59 -5.58 -15.12
N PHE A 237 9.59 -4.81 -15.54
CA PHE A 237 8.52 -5.28 -16.42
C PHE A 237 9.02 -5.59 -17.83
N VAL A 238 9.79 -4.67 -18.43
CA VAL A 238 10.36 -4.86 -19.78
C VAL A 238 11.34 -6.03 -19.79
N GLU A 239 12.21 -6.14 -18.78
CA GLU A 239 13.12 -7.27 -18.63
C GLU A 239 12.36 -8.59 -18.52
N SER A 240 11.24 -8.63 -17.78
CA SER A 240 10.41 -9.82 -17.65
C SER A 240 9.73 -10.22 -18.96
N ILE A 241 9.24 -9.26 -19.75
CA ILE A 241 8.60 -9.55 -21.05
C ILE A 241 9.62 -10.08 -22.07
N ASN A 242 10.85 -9.56 -22.03
CA ASN A 242 11.90 -9.96 -22.98
C ASN A 242 12.61 -11.26 -22.59
N GLN A 243 12.39 -11.76 -21.37
CA GLN A 243 12.93 -13.06 -20.94
C GLN A 243 12.28 -14.21 -21.74
N SER A 244 13.04 -15.28 -21.97
CA SER A 244 12.54 -16.47 -22.63
C SER A 244 11.38 -17.08 -21.83
N HIS A 245 10.27 -17.35 -22.50
CA HIS A 245 9.10 -17.97 -21.89
C HIS A 245 9.46 -19.28 -21.19
N GLN A 246 8.93 -19.46 -19.97
CA GLN A 246 9.05 -20.71 -19.23
C GLN A 246 7.82 -21.58 -19.48
N TYR A 247 8.03 -22.74 -20.10
CA TYR A 247 6.97 -23.72 -20.31
C TYR A 247 6.31 -24.12 -19.00
N TRP A 248 5.02 -24.48 -19.10
CA TRP A 248 4.28 -25.03 -17.98
C TRP A 248 4.94 -26.29 -17.44
N SER A 249 5.37 -26.22 -16.18
CA SER A 249 5.85 -27.36 -15.42
C SER A 249 4.85 -27.71 -14.33
N CYS A 250 4.85 -28.99 -13.92
CA CYS A 250 4.07 -29.44 -12.77
C CYS A 250 4.40 -28.61 -11.52
N GLN A 251 5.68 -28.24 -11.34
CA GLN A 251 6.12 -27.39 -10.24
C GLN A 251 5.55 -25.96 -10.30
N LYS A 252 5.47 -25.35 -11.50
CA LYS A 252 4.87 -24.01 -11.69
C LYS A 252 3.38 -24.04 -11.34
N PHE A 253 2.66 -25.05 -11.83
CA PHE A 253 1.25 -25.24 -11.49
C PHE A 253 1.04 -25.48 -9.99
N LEU A 254 1.82 -26.37 -9.37
CA LEU A 254 1.72 -26.66 -7.95
C LEU A 254 2.00 -25.40 -7.10
N THR A 255 3.03 -24.63 -7.45
CA THR A 255 3.37 -23.38 -6.76
C THR A 255 2.23 -22.37 -6.85
N PHE A 256 1.66 -22.21 -8.05
CA PHE A 256 0.50 -21.34 -8.26
C PHE A 256 -0.70 -21.77 -7.42
N MET A 257 -1.04 -23.06 -7.39
CA MET A 257 -2.17 -23.60 -6.64
C MET A 257 -1.98 -23.48 -5.13
N LEU A 258 -0.79 -23.80 -4.62
CA LEU A 258 -0.48 -23.63 -3.19
C LEU A 258 -0.59 -22.16 -2.75
N ASN A 259 -0.10 -21.24 -3.57
CA ASN A 259 -0.24 -19.80 -3.30
C ASN A 259 -1.71 -19.37 -3.36
N LEU A 260 -2.48 -19.85 -4.33
CA LEU A 260 -3.91 -19.55 -4.44
C LEU A 260 -4.66 -20.02 -3.19
N ILE A 261 -4.45 -21.26 -2.76
CA ILE A 261 -5.04 -21.83 -1.53
C ILE A 261 -4.64 -20.97 -0.31
N ARG A 262 -3.37 -20.58 -0.21
CA ARG A 262 -2.88 -19.72 0.86
C ARG A 262 -3.61 -18.37 0.91
N TYR A 263 -3.79 -17.68 -0.22
CA TYR A 263 -4.45 -16.37 -0.22
C TYR A 263 -5.96 -16.49 -0.01
N MET A 264 -6.59 -17.54 -0.53
CA MET A 264 -7.99 -17.86 -0.24
C MET A 264 -8.20 -18.13 1.26
N PHE A 265 -7.30 -18.89 1.89
CA PHE A 265 -7.33 -19.09 3.33
C PHE A 265 -7.28 -17.77 4.10
N TRP A 266 -6.32 -16.88 3.79
CA TRP A 266 -6.21 -15.58 4.46
C TRP A 266 -7.41 -14.66 4.19
N CYS A 267 -8.00 -14.72 2.99
CA CYS A 267 -9.22 -13.98 2.65
C CYS A 267 -10.40 -14.46 3.51
N ILE A 268 -10.68 -15.76 3.53
CA ILE A 268 -11.76 -16.36 4.32
C ILE A 268 -11.53 -16.14 5.82
N PHE A 269 -10.29 -16.26 6.28
CA PHE A 269 -9.92 -16.01 7.67
C PHE A 269 -10.19 -14.56 8.08
N THR A 270 -9.82 -13.59 7.25
CA THR A 270 -10.13 -12.17 7.51
C THR A 270 -11.63 -11.91 7.51
N GLU A 271 -12.37 -12.43 6.52
CA GLU A 271 -13.83 -12.30 6.47
C GLU A 271 -14.49 -12.90 7.72
N LEU A 272 -14.03 -14.07 8.16
CA LEU A 272 -14.50 -14.70 9.39
C LEU A 272 -14.22 -13.80 10.61
N LEU A 273 -13.00 -13.26 10.74
CA LEU A 273 -12.64 -12.38 11.86
C LEU A 273 -13.50 -11.11 11.93
N LEU A 274 -13.88 -10.54 10.78
CA LEU A 274 -14.74 -9.35 10.71
C LEU A 274 -16.17 -9.58 11.23
N HIS A 275 -16.57 -10.82 11.49
CA HIS A 275 -17.82 -11.15 12.21
C HIS A 275 -17.69 -11.10 13.74
N PHE A 276 -16.46 -11.06 14.26
CA PHE A 276 -16.18 -11.12 15.69
C PHE A 276 -15.47 -9.87 16.20
N ILE A 277 -14.61 -9.28 15.37
CA ILE A 277 -13.83 -8.10 15.70
C ILE A 277 -14.14 -7.02 14.67
N TYR A 278 -14.92 -6.03 15.08
CA TYR A 278 -15.35 -4.91 14.24
C TYR A 278 -14.27 -3.82 14.20
N ILE A 279 -13.11 -4.20 13.65
CA ILE A 279 -11.86 -3.42 13.66
C ILE A 279 -12.02 -2.09 12.95
N ASN A 280 -12.80 -2.04 11.86
CA ASN A 280 -12.96 -0.85 11.05
C ASN A 280 -14.21 -0.07 11.48
N ALA A 281 -15.30 -0.74 11.81
CA ALA A 281 -16.53 -0.06 12.23
C ALA A 281 -16.36 0.74 13.53
N ILE A 282 -15.53 0.26 14.47
CA ILE A 282 -15.35 0.92 15.78
C ILE A 282 -14.86 2.37 15.67
N GLN A 283 -14.26 2.78 14.55
CA GLN A 283 -13.82 4.16 14.32
C GLN A 283 -14.98 5.16 14.28
N TYR A 284 -16.20 4.72 13.95
CA TYR A 284 -17.41 5.53 13.95
C TYR A 284 -18.08 5.59 15.34
N HIS A 285 -17.60 4.80 16.29
CA HIS A 285 -18.18 4.65 17.64
C HIS A 285 -17.23 5.16 18.73
N LEU A 286 -17.00 6.47 18.75
CA LEU A 286 -16.10 7.12 19.72
C LEU A 286 -16.45 6.81 21.19
N GLN A 287 -17.74 6.65 21.52
CA GLN A 287 -18.18 6.29 22.87
C GLN A 287 -17.67 4.91 23.29
N VAL A 288 -17.62 3.95 22.37
CA VAL A 288 -17.07 2.61 22.64
C VAL A 288 -15.56 2.73 22.89
N LEU A 289 -14.86 3.51 22.07
CA LEU A 289 -13.42 3.73 22.18
C LEU A 289 -13.04 4.39 23.52
N GLN A 290 -13.79 5.40 23.96
CA GLN A 290 -13.57 6.10 25.23
C GLN A 290 -13.74 5.20 26.45
N ASN A 291 -14.55 4.15 26.33
CA ASN A 291 -14.81 3.19 27.41
C ASN A 291 -13.82 2.01 27.44
N LEU A 292 -12.91 1.90 26.46
CA LEU A 292 -11.86 0.89 26.46
C LEU A 292 -10.74 1.28 27.42
N ASN A 293 -10.27 0.31 28.21
CA ASN A 293 -9.05 0.48 28.99
C ASN A 293 -7.81 0.47 28.07
N SER A 294 -6.65 0.84 28.60
CA SER A 294 -5.40 0.92 27.82
C SER A 294 -5.06 -0.39 27.10
N TRP A 295 -5.28 -1.55 27.74
CA TRP A 295 -5.08 -2.86 27.12
C TRP A 295 -5.99 -3.08 25.92
N GLY A 296 -7.27 -2.72 26.01
CA GLY A 296 -8.22 -2.77 24.91
C GLY A 296 -7.81 -1.85 23.76
N LEU A 297 -7.35 -0.64 24.07
CA LEU A 297 -6.87 0.33 23.07
C LEU A 297 -5.62 -0.16 22.34
N PHE A 298 -4.62 -0.67 23.06
CA PHE A 298 -3.41 -1.22 22.44
C PHE A 298 -3.71 -2.49 21.63
N GLY A 299 -4.56 -3.37 22.15
CA GLY A 299 -5.02 -4.56 21.44
C GLY A 299 -5.76 -4.20 20.14
N LEU A 300 -6.65 -3.20 20.19
CA LEU A 300 -7.36 -2.70 19.01
C LEU A 300 -6.39 -2.11 17.99
N GLY A 301 -5.46 -1.25 18.40
CA GLY A 301 -4.45 -0.68 17.50
C GLY A 301 -3.58 -1.75 16.84
N TYR A 302 -3.21 -2.79 17.59
CA TYR A 302 -2.50 -3.95 17.03
C TYR A 302 -3.37 -4.70 16.01
N CYS A 303 -4.64 -4.97 16.32
CA CYS A 303 -5.57 -5.64 15.41
C CYS A 303 -5.80 -4.83 14.13
N MET A 304 -5.89 -3.50 14.21
CA MET A 304 -5.96 -2.61 13.04
C MET A 304 -4.74 -2.78 12.13
N GLY A 305 -3.53 -2.80 12.72
CA GLY A 305 -2.30 -3.08 11.98
C GLY A 305 -2.32 -4.46 11.33
N GLN A 306 -2.76 -5.50 12.05
CA GLN A 306 -2.82 -6.86 11.52
C GLN A 306 -3.83 -7.01 10.38
N PHE A 307 -5.02 -6.41 10.51
CA PHE A 307 -5.99 -6.36 9.43
C PHE A 307 -5.40 -5.69 8.18
N PHE A 308 -4.77 -4.52 8.36
CA PHE A 308 -4.09 -3.81 7.28
C PHE A 308 -3.00 -4.67 6.62
N PHE A 309 -2.22 -5.40 7.40
CA PHE A 309 -1.22 -6.34 6.89
C PHE A 309 -1.85 -7.48 6.08
N ILE A 310 -2.83 -8.20 6.63
CA ILE A 310 -3.45 -9.36 5.97
C ILE A 310 -4.17 -8.93 4.69
N LYS A 311 -4.81 -7.75 4.69
CA LYS A 311 -5.40 -7.15 3.48
C LYS A 311 -4.40 -7.14 2.33
N TYR A 312 -3.20 -6.60 2.53
CA TYR A 312 -2.19 -6.57 1.45
C TYR A 312 -1.51 -7.92 1.21
N VAL A 313 -1.46 -8.84 2.19
CA VAL A 313 -1.06 -10.23 1.91
C VAL A 313 -1.99 -10.86 0.87
N VAL A 314 -3.30 -10.65 1.00
CA VAL A 314 -4.31 -11.19 0.07
C VAL A 314 -4.28 -10.45 -1.27
N ILE A 315 -4.38 -9.12 -1.25
CA ILE A 315 -4.46 -8.30 -2.48
C ILE A 315 -3.15 -8.44 -3.28
N TYR A 316 -2.00 -8.13 -2.68
CA TYR A 316 -0.73 -8.18 -3.41
C TYR A 316 -0.31 -9.62 -3.68
N GLY A 317 -0.61 -10.55 -2.78
CA GLY A 317 -0.36 -11.97 -2.99
C GLY A 317 -1.07 -12.50 -4.24
N THR A 318 -2.36 -12.21 -4.36
CA THR A 318 -3.17 -12.64 -5.52
C THR A 318 -2.61 -12.04 -6.81
N CYS A 319 -2.39 -10.72 -6.85
CA CYS A 319 -1.82 -10.05 -8.03
C CYS A 319 -0.43 -10.57 -8.39
N SER A 320 0.47 -10.77 -7.42
CA SER A 320 1.80 -11.34 -7.65
C SER A 320 1.72 -12.78 -8.18
N ASN A 321 0.76 -13.58 -7.72
CA ASN A 321 0.57 -14.95 -8.19
C ASN A 321 0.08 -14.99 -9.65
N LEU A 322 -0.74 -14.01 -10.06
CA LEU A 322 -1.10 -13.82 -11.46
C LEU A 322 0.11 -13.39 -12.30
N CYS A 323 0.91 -12.42 -11.83
CA CYS A 323 2.17 -12.06 -12.50
C CYS A 323 3.11 -13.25 -12.68
N TYR A 324 3.17 -14.15 -11.70
CA TYR A 324 3.96 -15.38 -11.77
C TYR A 324 3.53 -16.31 -12.91
N LEU A 325 2.22 -16.44 -13.19
CA LEU A 325 1.75 -17.20 -14.35
C LEU A 325 2.25 -16.61 -15.66
N ASP A 326 2.32 -15.29 -15.72
CA ASP A 326 2.82 -14.54 -16.86
C ASP A 326 4.34 -14.39 -16.94
N ASP A 327 5.12 -15.08 -16.09
CA ASP A 327 6.58 -14.95 -16.03
C ASP A 327 7.05 -13.51 -15.71
N ILE A 328 6.17 -12.69 -15.14
CA ILE A 328 6.46 -11.32 -14.73
C ILE A 328 6.87 -11.29 -13.26
N LYS A 329 8.09 -10.82 -12.99
CA LYS A 329 8.68 -10.80 -11.64
C LYS A 329 8.12 -9.64 -10.80
N ALA A 330 7.00 -9.90 -10.13
CA ALA A 330 6.44 -8.95 -9.17
C ALA A 330 7.27 -8.88 -7.86
N PRO A 331 7.32 -7.72 -7.18
CA PRO A 331 7.86 -7.64 -5.81
C PRO A 331 7.18 -8.65 -4.88
N SER A 332 7.96 -9.21 -3.95
CA SER A 332 7.45 -10.15 -2.95
C SER A 332 6.49 -9.48 -1.96
N GLN A 333 5.62 -10.29 -1.36
CA GLN A 333 4.57 -9.86 -0.43
C GLN A 333 5.12 -9.16 0.84
N PRO A 334 4.27 -8.38 1.54
CA PRO A 334 4.64 -7.77 2.83
C PRO A 334 5.15 -8.81 3.82
N LYS A 335 6.19 -8.46 4.60
CA LYS A 335 6.56 -9.23 5.80
C LYS A 335 5.56 -8.95 6.92
N CYS A 336 5.37 -9.93 7.81
CA CYS A 336 4.53 -9.77 8.99
C CYS A 336 5.01 -8.59 9.84
N ILE A 337 4.12 -7.62 10.06
CA ILE A 337 4.43 -6.38 10.78
C ILE A 337 4.84 -6.64 12.24
N ALA A 338 4.38 -7.73 12.85
CA ALA A 338 4.73 -8.11 14.21
C ALA A 338 6.19 -8.59 14.36
N ARG A 339 6.86 -8.90 13.25
CA ARG A 339 8.26 -9.34 13.22
C ARG A 339 9.23 -8.19 12.88
N ILE A 340 8.71 -7.01 12.58
CA ILE A 340 9.52 -5.87 12.15
C ILE A 340 9.75 -4.95 13.34
N HIS A 341 11.01 -4.72 13.69
CA HIS A 341 11.40 -3.94 14.86
C HIS A 341 11.99 -2.57 14.51
N LEU A 342 12.27 -2.31 13.22
CA LEU A 342 12.81 -1.05 12.71
C LEU A 342 11.79 -0.38 11.78
N TYR A 343 11.63 0.94 11.92
CA TYR A 343 10.84 1.75 11.00
C TYR A 343 11.41 1.70 9.59
N SER A 344 12.73 1.74 9.42
CA SER A 344 13.35 1.60 8.09
C SER A 344 13.02 0.25 7.43
N ASP A 345 12.99 -0.84 8.20
CA ASP A 345 12.59 -2.16 7.70
C ASP A 345 11.10 -2.24 7.38
N MET A 346 10.24 -1.54 8.15
CA MET A 346 8.80 -1.46 7.86
C MET A 346 8.59 -0.91 6.45
N TRP A 347 9.22 0.21 6.13
CA TRP A 347 9.14 0.82 4.80
C TRP A 347 9.77 -0.04 3.70
N LYS A 348 10.85 -0.76 4.00
CA LYS A 348 11.52 -1.64 3.05
C LYS A 348 10.74 -2.91 2.73
N HIS A 349 9.94 -3.41 3.67
CA HIS A 349 9.40 -4.76 3.62
C HIS A 349 7.88 -4.87 3.61
N PHE A 350 7.15 -3.79 3.90
CA PHE A 350 5.70 -3.74 3.78
C PHE A 350 5.28 -3.62 2.30
N ASP A 351 5.43 -2.43 1.71
CA ASP A 351 5.22 -2.22 0.28
C ASP A 351 6.56 -2.08 -0.46
N ARG A 352 7.05 -3.23 -0.95
CA ARG A 352 8.34 -3.28 -1.63
C ARG A 352 8.32 -2.60 -3.01
N GLY A 353 7.17 -2.56 -3.67
CA GLY A 353 7.03 -1.92 -4.98
C GLY A 353 7.16 -0.40 -4.83
N LEU A 354 6.37 0.17 -3.93
CA LEU A 354 6.46 1.60 -3.61
C LEU A 354 7.84 1.96 -3.05
N TYR A 355 8.43 1.13 -2.18
CA TYR A 355 9.78 1.35 -1.67
C TYR A 355 10.82 1.43 -2.80
N LYS A 356 10.83 0.48 -3.73
CA LYS A 356 11.74 0.49 -4.88
C LYS A 356 11.56 1.77 -5.72
N PHE A 357 10.32 2.19 -5.95
CA PHE A 357 9.99 3.42 -6.66
C PHE A 357 10.55 4.66 -5.95
N LEU A 358 10.26 4.81 -4.66
CA LEU A 358 10.74 5.94 -3.85
C LEU A 358 12.26 6.00 -3.84
N ILE A 359 12.92 4.85 -3.65
CA ILE A 359 14.37 4.78 -3.60
C ILE A 359 15.01 5.17 -4.93
N ARG A 360 14.52 4.60 -6.04
CA ARG A 360 15.10 4.78 -7.37
C ARG A 360 14.88 6.19 -7.90
N TYR A 361 13.66 6.71 -7.78
CA TYR A 361 13.27 7.93 -8.49
C TYR A 361 13.31 9.21 -7.65
N ILE A 362 13.30 9.09 -6.31
CA ILE A 362 13.31 10.26 -5.41
C ILE A 362 14.54 10.23 -4.50
N TYR A 363 14.66 9.20 -3.65
CA TYR A 363 15.64 9.20 -2.58
C TYR A 363 17.09 9.23 -3.07
N VAL A 364 17.49 8.30 -3.96
CA VAL A 364 18.86 8.21 -4.46
C VAL A 364 19.26 9.43 -5.30
N PRO A 365 18.43 9.91 -6.25
CA PRO A 365 18.73 11.13 -7.00
C PRO A 365 18.94 12.36 -6.10
N ILE A 366 18.06 12.62 -5.14
CA ILE A 366 18.15 13.79 -4.24
C ILE A 366 19.33 13.67 -3.28
N ARG A 367 19.61 12.47 -2.76
CA ARG A 367 20.75 12.25 -1.86
C ARG A 367 22.08 12.53 -2.55
N LYS A 368 22.19 12.29 -3.86
CA LYS A 368 23.44 12.57 -4.61
C LYS A 368 23.70 14.07 -4.79
N SER A 369 22.65 14.90 -4.78
CA SER A 369 22.79 16.36 -4.95
C SER A 369 23.16 17.11 -3.68
N ASP A 370 22.87 16.59 -2.48
CA ASP A 370 23.10 17.28 -1.20
C ASP A 370 24.06 16.50 -0.29
N ARG A 371 25.20 17.13 0.05
CA ARG A 371 26.31 16.50 0.79
C ARG A 371 26.15 16.51 2.31
N CYS A 372 25.35 17.41 2.89
CA CYS A 372 25.28 17.56 4.35
C CYS A 372 23.95 17.05 4.93
N PHE A 373 22.81 17.46 4.36
CA PHE A 373 21.48 17.07 4.84
C PHE A 373 20.74 16.12 3.88
N GLY A 374 21.42 15.66 2.83
CA GLY A 374 20.78 14.96 1.71
C GLY A 374 19.98 13.72 2.08
N LYS A 375 20.34 12.99 3.14
CA LYS A 375 19.53 11.85 3.61
C LYS A 375 18.20 12.27 4.23
N LEU A 376 18.22 13.30 5.08
CA LEU A 376 17.02 13.79 5.77
C LEU A 376 16.08 14.45 4.77
N PHE A 377 16.63 15.29 3.90
CA PHE A 377 15.86 15.96 2.86
C PHE A 377 15.29 14.98 1.83
N ALA A 378 16.06 13.97 1.40
CA ALA A 378 15.56 12.91 0.54
C ALA A 378 14.41 12.12 1.19
N SER A 379 14.54 11.76 2.47
CA SER A 379 13.45 11.11 3.22
C SER A 379 12.22 12.01 3.29
N PHE A 380 12.39 13.29 3.63
CA PHE A 380 11.29 14.26 3.68
C PHE A 380 10.55 14.36 2.35
N LEU A 381 11.26 14.45 1.23
CA LEU A 381 10.64 14.46 -0.10
C LEU A 381 9.91 13.16 -0.43
N CYS A 382 10.43 12.00 -0.02
CA CYS A 382 9.72 10.73 -0.19
C CYS A 382 8.38 10.73 0.56
N PHE A 383 8.36 11.18 1.82
CA PHE A 383 7.11 11.26 2.60
C PHE A 383 6.13 12.30 2.06
N THR A 384 6.64 13.44 1.60
CA THR A 384 5.81 14.46 0.93
C THR A 384 5.18 13.90 -0.34
N PHE A 385 5.93 13.14 -1.15
CA PHE A 385 5.38 12.46 -2.32
C PHE A 385 4.30 11.44 -1.94
N VAL A 386 4.56 10.60 -0.94
CA VAL A 386 3.59 9.60 -0.45
C VAL A 386 2.31 10.28 0.07
N PHE A 387 2.43 11.40 0.78
CA PHE A 387 1.30 12.19 1.25
C PHE A 387 0.45 12.71 0.09
N ILE A 388 1.07 13.36 -0.90
CA ILE A 388 0.38 13.89 -2.09
C ILE A 388 -0.27 12.73 -2.87
N TRP A 389 0.41 11.58 -2.98
CA TRP A 389 -0.06 10.44 -3.74
C TRP A 389 -1.26 9.73 -3.14
N HIS A 390 -1.25 9.46 -1.83
CA HIS A 390 -2.40 8.83 -1.17
C HIS A 390 -3.61 9.77 -1.12
N GLY A 391 -3.39 11.06 -0.91
CA GLY A 391 -4.43 12.08 -0.85
C GLY A 391 -4.12 13.12 0.22
N ILE A 392 -4.39 14.39 -0.11
CA ILE A 392 -4.10 15.53 0.76
C ILE A 392 -5.18 15.63 1.84
N GLN A 393 -5.12 14.72 2.82
CA GLN A 393 -6.04 14.65 3.95
C GLN A 393 -5.26 14.67 5.27
N ILE A 394 -5.87 15.24 6.32
CA ILE A 394 -5.21 15.45 7.62
C ILE A 394 -4.74 14.15 8.29
N ASN A 395 -5.53 13.08 8.18
CA ASN A 395 -5.20 11.74 8.67
C ASN A 395 -3.96 11.15 7.97
N ILE A 396 -3.85 11.32 6.65
CA ILE A 396 -2.70 10.86 5.86
C ILE A 396 -1.47 11.72 6.19
N PHE A 397 -1.66 13.03 6.35
CA PHE A 397 -0.59 13.94 6.79
C PHE A 397 -0.02 13.51 8.15
N ILE A 398 -0.87 13.31 9.16
CA ILE A 398 -0.45 12.87 10.50
C ILE A 398 0.28 11.52 10.40
N TRP A 399 -0.27 10.55 9.67
CA TRP A 399 0.37 9.26 9.47
C TRP A 399 1.76 9.37 8.80
N ALA A 400 1.88 10.18 7.74
CA ALA A 400 3.15 10.39 7.04
C ALA A 400 4.18 11.09 7.94
N LEU A 401 3.75 12.13 8.69
CA LEU A 401 4.59 12.85 9.62
C LEU A 401 5.11 11.96 10.74
N LEU A 402 4.25 11.15 11.36
CA LEU A 402 4.64 10.21 12.42
C LEU A 402 5.63 9.17 11.92
N ASN A 403 5.45 8.65 10.69
CA ASN A 403 6.41 7.72 10.10
C ASN A 403 7.76 8.39 9.79
N PHE A 404 7.75 9.64 9.29
CA PHE A 404 8.96 10.41 9.08
C PHE A 404 9.73 10.65 10.39
N ILE A 405 9.01 11.03 11.46
CA ILE A 405 9.57 11.18 12.81
C ILE A 405 10.12 9.85 13.31
N GLY A 406 9.42 8.73 13.10
CA GLY A 406 9.89 7.39 13.48
C GLY A 406 11.25 7.04 12.85
N ILE A 407 11.42 7.31 11.55
CA ILE A 407 12.71 7.12 10.87
C ILE A 407 13.78 8.09 11.40
N LEU A 408 13.42 9.33 11.71
CA LEU A 408 14.35 10.30 12.30
C LEU A 408 14.85 9.82 13.67
N ILE A 409 13.94 9.38 14.54
CA ILE A 409 14.28 8.82 15.87
C ILE A 409 15.17 7.59 15.71
N GLU A 410 14.86 6.68 14.79
CA GLU A 410 15.70 5.51 14.52
C GLU A 410 17.11 5.91 14.08
N ASN A 411 17.24 6.90 13.19
CA ASN A 411 18.53 7.40 12.73
C ASN A 411 19.34 8.06 13.86
N ILE A 412 18.68 8.84 14.73
CA ILE A 412 19.32 9.44 15.91
C ILE A 412 19.77 8.34 16.87
N GLY A 413 18.89 7.39 17.22
CA GLY A 413 19.20 6.27 18.09
C GLY A 413 20.36 5.42 17.56
N THR A 414 20.39 5.16 16.25
CA THR A 414 21.50 4.43 15.60
C THR A 414 22.81 5.22 15.68
N SER A 415 22.76 6.54 15.53
CA SER A 415 23.93 7.40 15.60
C SER A 415 24.50 7.46 17.02
N ILE A 416 23.63 7.62 18.03
CA ILE A 416 24.00 7.55 19.45
C ILE A 416 24.59 6.18 19.79
N GLY A 417 23.94 5.09 19.36
CA GLY A 417 24.42 3.73 19.60
C GLY A 417 25.82 3.48 19.05
N LYS A 418 26.14 4.01 17.86
CA LYS A 418 27.51 3.93 17.28
C LYS A 418 28.54 4.70 18.10
N ILE A 419 28.18 5.87 18.62
CA ILE A 419 29.07 6.66 19.50
C ILE A 419 29.33 5.89 20.80
N CYS A 420 28.30 5.35 21.45
CA CYS A 420 28.45 4.54 22.66
C CYS A 420 29.32 3.30 22.42
N LEU A 421 29.10 2.59 21.30
CA LEU A 421 29.92 1.44 20.91
C LEU A 421 31.38 1.82 20.65
N PHE A 422 31.62 2.98 20.04
CA PHE A 422 32.98 3.49 19.83
C PHE A 422 33.69 3.74 21.16
N TYR A 423 33.05 4.43 22.12
CA TYR A 423 33.63 4.66 23.45
C TYR A 423 33.84 3.36 24.23
N PHE A 424 32.92 2.40 24.15
CA PHE A 424 33.08 1.10 24.78
C PHE A 424 34.22 0.28 24.16
N SER A 425 34.35 0.29 22.83
CA SER A 425 35.46 -0.35 22.11
C SER A 425 36.80 0.31 22.42
N PHE A 426 36.83 1.65 22.47
CA PHE A 426 38.01 2.41 22.87
C PHE A 426 38.43 2.11 24.32
N PHE A 427 37.48 2.09 25.25
CA PHE A 427 37.72 1.75 26.65
C PHE A 427 38.27 0.32 26.80
N THR A 428 37.65 -0.67 26.14
CA THR A 428 38.15 -2.05 26.17
C THR A 428 39.51 -2.21 25.51
N ALA A 429 39.81 -1.47 24.44
CA ALA A 429 41.14 -1.41 23.84
C ALA A 429 42.18 -0.76 24.77
N ALA A 430 41.83 0.34 25.45
CA ALA A 430 42.68 1.01 26.42
C ALA A 430 42.98 0.12 27.63
N VAL A 431 41.98 -0.61 28.15
CA VAL A 431 42.16 -1.59 29.23
C VAL A 431 43.07 -2.74 28.78
N LYS A 432 42.89 -3.29 27.57
CA LYS A 432 43.78 -4.32 27.02
C LYS A 432 45.21 -3.82 26.85
N PHE A 433 45.39 -2.58 26.39
CA PHE A 433 46.69 -1.93 26.29
C PHE A 433 47.32 -1.77 27.68
N LEU A 434 46.57 -1.31 28.68
CA LEU A 434 47.05 -1.15 30.05
C LEU A 434 47.47 -2.49 30.67
N ILE A 435 46.67 -3.54 30.49
CA ILE A 435 47.01 -4.91 30.94
C ILE A 435 48.31 -5.38 30.28
N ARG A 436 48.47 -5.15 28.97
CA ARG A 436 49.68 -5.54 28.23
C ARG A 436 50.90 -4.73 28.66
N PHE A 437 50.74 -3.41 28.84
CA PHE A 437 51.77 -2.51 29.34
C PHE A 437 52.23 -2.92 30.75
N VAL A 438 51.30 -3.22 31.65
CA VAL A 438 51.61 -3.74 32.99
C VAL A 438 52.31 -5.09 32.88
N HIS A 439 51.85 -6.01 32.02
CA HIS A 439 52.50 -7.31 31.85
C HIS A 439 53.92 -7.23 31.28
N GLU A 440 54.18 -6.29 30.37
CA GLU A 440 55.50 -6.08 29.75
C GLU A 440 56.46 -5.31 30.68
N HIS A 441 55.98 -4.27 31.40
CA HIS A 441 56.83 -3.46 32.28
C HIS A 441 56.98 -4.01 33.71
N PHE A 442 56.01 -4.77 34.23
CA PHE A 442 56.11 -5.41 35.56
C PHE A 442 56.53 -6.88 35.48
N ARG A 443 56.97 -7.37 34.31
CA ARG A 443 57.74 -8.62 34.19
C ARG A 443 59.19 -8.48 34.66
N ILE A 444 59.44 -7.79 35.78
CA ILE A 444 60.75 -7.72 36.43
C ILE A 444 60.54 -7.75 37.95
N SER A 445 60.51 -8.96 38.51
CA SER A 445 61.10 -9.32 39.82
C SER A 445 60.97 -10.83 40.07
N LYS A 446 61.58 -11.62 39.18
CA LYS A 446 62.11 -12.95 39.54
C LYS A 446 63.61 -12.97 39.28
N LEU A 447 64.31 -12.15 40.06
CA LEU A 447 65.75 -12.18 40.36
C LEU A 447 65.82 -11.40 41.69
N TYR A 448 66.04 -12.01 42.86
CA TYR A 448 67.26 -12.70 43.29
C TYR A 448 67.01 -13.86 44.26
N PRO A 449 67.95 -14.83 44.35
CA PRO A 449 68.01 -15.84 45.40
C PRO A 449 68.88 -15.34 46.56
N VAL A 450 68.35 -15.22 47.79
CA VAL A 450 69.18 -15.06 49.00
C VAL A 450 68.48 -15.73 50.19
N ILE A 451 69.09 -16.85 50.60
CA ILE A 451 69.01 -17.66 51.84
C ILE A 451 67.70 -18.41 52.10
#